data_AF-A0A090MTR3-F1
#
_entry.id   AF-A0A090MTR3-F1
#
_cell.length_a   1.000
_cell.length_b   1.000
_cell.length_c   1.000
_cell.angle_alpha   90.00
_cell.angle_beta   90.00
_cell.angle_gamma   90.00
#
_symmetry.space_group_name_H-M   'P 1'
#
loop_
_entity.id
_entity.type
_entity.pdbx_description
1 polymer ?
#
loop_
_entity_poly.entity_id
_entity_poly.type
_entity_poly.pdbx_seq_one_letter_code
_entity_poly.pdbx_strand_id
1 'polypeptide(L)'
;MGQTQRLSFNDIKILNLHYCVHSNCPFKRLCYNYGYQDPHNCNLCKCIDGFIGSRCEQFNMRQIGCSKTLILPDRKPRTLFLNGKKNCAVHFVVNKTSRIRFDIVKVSMFPNTYPTCQYDNTIEVKYWMDKSVTGARFCLQTENKLILSHNNHIIFHYRSLEVTNFAHIYYSEV
;
A
#
# COMPACT_ATOMS: atom_id res chain seq x y z
N MET A 1 14.58 0.91 10.21
CA MET A 1 14.26 -0.41 10.78
C MET A 1 13.45 -0.21 12.06
N GLY A 2 12.28 -0.84 12.19
CA GLY A 2 11.39 -0.61 13.34
C GLY A 2 10.19 -1.56 13.49
N GLN A 3 10.11 -2.62 12.68
CA GLN A 3 9.07 -3.65 12.74
C GLN A 3 9.75 -5.01 12.67
N THR A 4 9.45 -5.91 13.62
CA THR A 4 10.22 -7.15 13.85
C THR A 4 9.68 -8.37 13.11
N GLN A 5 8.46 -8.29 12.55
CA GLN A 5 7.81 -9.43 11.91
C GLN A 5 8.19 -9.61 10.44
N ARG A 6 8.45 -8.50 9.73
CA ARG A 6 8.79 -8.53 8.31
C ARG A 6 9.66 -7.34 7.92
N LEU A 7 10.67 -7.61 7.11
CA LEU A 7 11.46 -6.56 6.46
C LEU A 7 10.57 -5.70 5.56
N SER A 8 10.74 -4.38 5.61
CA SER A 8 10.05 -3.49 4.69
C SER A 8 10.60 -3.67 3.27
N PHE A 9 9.82 -3.23 2.27
CA PHE A 9 10.29 -3.23 0.89
C PHE A 9 11.63 -2.51 0.74
N ASN A 10 11.83 -1.40 1.47
CA ASN A 10 13.06 -0.64 1.42
C ASN A 10 14.22 -1.35 2.11
N ASP A 11 13.99 -2.05 3.23
CA ASP A 11 15.04 -2.85 3.89
C ASP A 11 15.54 -3.96 2.94
N ILE A 12 14.61 -4.65 2.27
CA ILE A 12 14.95 -5.68 1.28
C ILE A 12 15.67 -5.07 0.07
N LYS A 13 15.21 -3.91 -0.42
CA LYS A 13 15.84 -3.18 -1.53
C LYS A 13 17.28 -2.79 -1.19
N ILE A 14 17.51 -2.18 -0.03
CA ILE A 14 18.85 -1.79 0.43
C ILE A 14 19.73 -3.03 0.56
N LEU A 15 19.25 -4.10 1.21
CA LEU A 15 20.00 -5.34 1.35
C LEU A 15 20.41 -5.92 0.00
N ASN A 16 19.48 -5.98 -0.97
CA ASN A 16 19.78 -6.47 -2.30
C ASN A 16 20.76 -5.54 -3.05
N LEU A 17 20.62 -4.21 -2.91
CA LEU A 17 21.54 -3.27 -3.57
C LEU A 17 22.96 -3.34 -2.99
N HIS A 18 23.11 -3.67 -1.70
CA HIS A 18 24.41 -3.76 -1.04
C HIS A 18 25.06 -5.14 -1.14
N TYR A 19 24.31 -6.23 -0.90
CA TYR A 19 24.86 -7.58 -0.77
C TYR A 19 24.63 -8.44 -2.01
N CYS A 20 23.50 -8.26 -2.71
CA CYS A 20 23.31 -8.90 -4.00
C CYS A 20 24.00 -8.05 -5.05
N VAL A 21 25.33 -8.21 -5.14
CA VAL A 21 26.12 -7.63 -6.22
C VAL A 21 25.38 -7.98 -7.51
N HIS A 22 25.01 -6.96 -8.29
CA HIS A 22 24.36 -7.08 -9.60
C HIS A 22 25.28 -7.76 -10.64
N SER A 23 26.27 -8.55 -10.22
CA SER A 23 27.24 -9.23 -11.07
C SER A 23 26.59 -10.18 -12.08
N ASN A 24 25.36 -10.63 -11.82
CA ASN A 24 24.60 -11.45 -12.75
C ASN A 24 23.78 -10.64 -13.77
N CYS A 25 23.69 -9.31 -13.59
CA CYS A 25 22.94 -8.43 -14.48
C CYS A 25 23.89 -7.62 -15.38
N PRO A 26 24.00 -7.96 -16.67
CA PRO A 26 24.91 -7.26 -17.58
C PRO A 26 24.46 -5.83 -17.91
N PHE A 27 23.23 -5.46 -17.56
CA PHE A 27 22.66 -4.13 -17.82
C PHE A 27 21.81 -3.65 -16.65
N LYS A 28 21.71 -2.32 -16.53
CA LYS A 28 20.77 -1.66 -15.62
C LYS A 28 19.40 -1.52 -16.27
N ARG A 29 18.35 -1.93 -15.54
CA ARG A 29 16.96 -1.76 -15.96
C ARG A 29 16.30 -0.65 -15.14
N LEU A 30 15.63 0.30 -15.80
CA LEU A 30 14.85 1.32 -15.10
C LEU A 30 13.51 0.73 -14.63
N CYS A 31 13.30 0.72 -13.31
CA CYS A 31 12.08 0.30 -12.65
C CYS A 31 11.29 1.52 -12.16
N TYR A 32 9.98 1.54 -12.41
CA TYR A 32 9.08 2.62 -12.02
C TYR A 32 8.52 2.41 -10.61
N ASN A 33 7.81 3.42 -10.09
CA ASN A 33 7.09 3.36 -8.82
C ASN A 33 7.94 2.81 -7.67
N TYR A 34 9.19 3.30 -7.59
CA TYR A 34 10.19 2.95 -6.57
C TYR A 34 10.65 1.48 -6.55
N GLY A 35 10.28 0.69 -7.55
CA GLY A 35 10.78 -0.67 -7.76
C GLY A 35 12.31 -0.73 -7.94
N TYR A 36 12.85 -1.94 -7.95
CA TYR A 36 14.27 -2.17 -8.23
C TYR A 36 14.46 -3.43 -9.08
N GLN A 37 15.57 -3.53 -9.78
CA GLN A 37 15.85 -4.65 -10.67
C GLN A 37 15.95 -5.94 -9.85
N ASP A 38 15.32 -7.01 -10.33
CA ASP A 38 15.34 -8.29 -9.63
C ASP A 38 16.74 -8.92 -9.74
N PRO A 39 17.44 -9.19 -8.62
CA PRO A 39 18.79 -9.74 -8.64
C PRO A 39 18.85 -11.17 -9.20
N HIS A 40 17.73 -11.89 -9.23
CA HIS A 40 17.64 -13.25 -9.81
C HIS A 40 17.19 -13.25 -11.27
N ASN A 41 16.52 -12.17 -11.71
CA ASN A 41 16.06 -12.03 -13.09
C ASN A 41 16.18 -10.59 -13.55
N CYS A 42 17.29 -10.28 -14.22
CA CYS A 42 17.64 -8.94 -14.68
C CYS A 42 16.64 -8.34 -15.68
N ASN A 43 15.76 -9.17 -16.27
CA ASN A 43 14.69 -8.76 -17.16
C ASN A 43 13.39 -8.38 -16.42
N LEU A 44 13.38 -8.42 -15.09
CA LEU A 44 12.22 -8.07 -14.27
C LEU A 44 12.60 -7.06 -13.18
N CYS A 45 11.59 -6.37 -12.69
CA CYS A 45 11.70 -5.53 -11.51
C CYS A 45 10.90 -6.14 -10.36
N LYS A 46 11.42 -6.03 -9.14
CA LYS A 46 10.65 -6.21 -7.92
C LYS A 46 9.84 -4.95 -7.66
N CYS A 47 8.54 -5.14 -7.53
CA CYS A 47 7.57 -4.06 -7.36
C CYS A 47 7.07 -3.96 -5.93
N ILE A 48 6.68 -2.75 -5.53
CA ILE A 48 5.93 -2.55 -4.29
C ILE A 48 4.55 -3.19 -4.46
N ASP A 49 4.02 -3.77 -3.38
CA ASP A 49 2.65 -4.28 -3.32
C ASP A 49 1.66 -3.26 -3.93
N GLY A 50 0.81 -3.73 -4.84
CA GLY A 50 -0.13 -2.89 -5.60
C GLY A 50 0.35 -2.49 -6.99
N PHE A 51 1.64 -2.64 -7.31
CA PHE A 51 2.17 -2.45 -8.66
C PHE A 51 2.57 -3.78 -9.30
N ILE A 52 2.39 -3.88 -10.62
CA ILE A 52 2.75 -5.01 -11.47
C ILE A 52 3.38 -4.53 -12.78
N GLY A 53 3.72 -5.47 -13.65
CA GLY A 53 4.42 -5.22 -14.90
C GLY A 53 5.91 -5.49 -14.77
N SER A 54 6.57 -5.70 -15.91
CA SER A 54 7.99 -6.06 -15.93
C SER A 54 8.92 -4.94 -15.41
N ARG A 55 8.37 -3.72 -15.29
CA ARG A 55 9.06 -2.53 -14.79
C ARG A 55 8.25 -1.82 -13.70
N CYS A 56 7.25 -2.48 -13.09
CA CYS A 56 6.37 -1.90 -12.07
C CYS A 56 5.55 -0.69 -12.56
N GLU A 57 5.22 -0.66 -13.85
CA GLU A 57 4.55 0.45 -14.55
C GLU A 57 3.02 0.39 -14.48
N GLN A 58 2.45 -0.74 -14.06
CA GLN A 58 1.00 -0.98 -14.03
C GLN A 58 0.49 -1.08 -12.60
N PHE A 59 -0.77 -0.70 -12.37
CA PHE A 59 -1.47 -1.02 -11.12
C PHE A 59 -1.97 -2.47 -11.16
N ASN A 60 -1.96 -3.13 -10.01
CA ASN A 60 -2.50 -4.47 -9.88
C ASN A 60 -4.04 -4.44 -9.93
N MET A 61 -4.60 -4.48 -11.14
CA MET A 61 -6.05 -4.38 -11.31
C MET A 61 -6.79 -5.66 -10.94
N ARG A 62 -6.14 -6.83 -11.03
CA ARG A 62 -6.75 -8.14 -10.85
C ARG A 62 -6.37 -8.72 -9.50
N GLN A 63 -7.15 -8.38 -8.48
CA GLN A 63 -6.95 -8.85 -7.11
C GLN A 63 -8.16 -9.67 -6.66
N ILE A 64 -7.90 -10.88 -6.16
CA ILE A 64 -8.94 -11.85 -5.79
C ILE A 64 -9.76 -11.27 -4.62
N GLY A 65 -11.09 -11.18 -4.80
CA GLY A 65 -12.01 -10.67 -3.79
C GLY A 65 -12.00 -9.14 -3.63
N CYS A 66 -11.33 -8.40 -4.52
CA CYS A 66 -11.23 -6.94 -4.48
C CYS A 66 -11.91 -6.32 -5.70
N SER A 67 -13.13 -5.79 -5.51
CA SER A 67 -13.94 -5.26 -6.62
C SER A 67 -13.45 -3.93 -7.21
N LYS A 68 -12.72 -3.11 -6.43
CA LYS A 68 -12.17 -1.83 -6.87
C LYS A 68 -10.70 -1.74 -6.46
N THR A 69 -9.84 -1.56 -7.44
CA THR A 69 -8.38 -1.48 -7.27
C THR A 69 -7.82 -0.13 -7.70
N LEU A 70 -8.56 0.64 -8.51
CA LEU A 70 -8.32 2.05 -8.79
C LEU A 70 -9.60 2.86 -8.54
N ILE A 71 -9.47 3.95 -7.80
CA ILE A 71 -10.54 4.89 -7.47
C ILE A 71 -10.04 6.29 -7.83
N LEU A 72 -10.92 7.07 -8.45
CA LEU A 72 -10.69 8.48 -8.75
C LEU A 72 -11.62 9.29 -7.84
N PRO A 73 -11.12 9.79 -6.67
CA PRO A 73 -11.91 10.65 -5.79
C PRO A 73 -12.44 11.87 -6.54
N ASP A 74 -13.64 12.29 -6.17
CA ASP A 74 -14.18 13.61 -6.49
C ASP A 74 -14.19 14.47 -5.22
N ARG A 75 -14.54 15.75 -5.39
CA ARG A 75 -14.65 16.69 -4.25
C ARG A 75 -15.77 16.36 -3.26
N LYS A 76 -16.68 15.45 -3.62
CA LYS A 76 -17.77 15.03 -2.74
C LYS A 76 -17.29 13.85 -1.89
N PRO A 77 -17.41 13.90 -0.55
CA PRO A 77 -17.02 12.76 0.28
C PRO A 77 -17.78 11.48 -0.10
N ARG A 78 -17.03 10.40 -0.35
CA ARG A 78 -17.56 9.05 -0.64
C ARG A 78 -17.03 8.06 0.39
N THR A 79 -17.76 6.97 0.61
CA THR A 79 -17.34 5.91 1.53
C THR A 79 -16.65 4.76 0.80
N LEU A 80 -15.69 4.15 1.49
CA LEU A 80 -15.19 2.82 1.17
C LEU A 80 -15.40 1.94 2.39
N PHE A 81 -16.07 0.82 2.17
CA PHE A 81 -16.23 -0.25 3.15
C PHE A 81 -15.63 -1.53 2.60
N LEU A 82 -14.70 -2.13 3.34
CA LEU A 82 -14.10 -3.42 3.02
C LEU A 82 -14.21 -4.33 4.24
N ASN A 83 -14.65 -5.57 4.02
CA ASN A 83 -14.83 -6.56 5.07
C ASN A 83 -14.41 -7.97 4.63
N GLY A 84 -14.15 -8.83 5.61
CA GLY A 84 -13.84 -10.22 5.41
C GLY A 84 -12.41 -10.51 4.97
N LYS A 85 -12.16 -11.78 4.63
CA LYS A 85 -10.85 -12.31 4.30
C LYS A 85 -10.45 -11.95 2.86
N LYS A 86 -9.53 -11.01 2.72
CA LYS A 86 -8.94 -10.59 1.44
C LYS A 86 -7.71 -9.72 1.66
N ASN A 87 -6.89 -9.63 0.62
CA ASN A 87 -5.74 -8.74 0.56
C ASN A 87 -5.90 -7.84 -0.68
N CYS A 88 -6.21 -6.57 -0.44
CA CYS A 88 -6.47 -5.59 -1.48
C CYS A 88 -5.50 -4.41 -1.36
N ALA A 89 -4.90 -4.02 -2.47
CA ALA A 89 -4.21 -2.76 -2.67
C ALA A 89 -5.04 -1.87 -3.58
N VAL A 90 -5.62 -0.81 -3.04
CA VAL A 90 -6.49 0.12 -3.77
C VAL A 90 -5.76 1.43 -3.98
N HIS A 91 -5.66 1.86 -5.23
CA HIS A 91 -5.05 3.11 -5.63
C HIS A 91 -6.10 4.20 -5.68
N PHE A 92 -5.86 5.31 -5.01
CA PHE A 92 -6.68 6.52 -5.08
C PHE A 92 -5.87 7.60 -5.77
N VAL A 93 -6.31 8.05 -6.94
CA VAL A 93 -5.55 8.98 -7.78
C VAL A 93 -6.42 10.17 -8.16
N VAL A 94 -5.89 11.36 -7.94
CA VAL A 94 -6.51 12.64 -8.36
C VAL A 94 -5.56 13.40 -9.29
N ASN A 95 -5.99 14.58 -9.75
CA ASN A 95 -5.15 15.47 -10.55
C ASN A 95 -3.86 15.85 -9.79
N LYS A 96 -2.76 16.07 -10.51
CA LYS A 96 -1.43 16.31 -9.92
C LYS A 96 -1.37 17.51 -8.96
N THR A 97 -2.26 18.48 -9.14
CA THR A 97 -2.37 19.69 -8.32
C THR A 97 -3.24 19.50 -7.06
N SER A 98 -3.99 18.40 -7.00
CA SER A 98 -4.94 18.11 -5.93
C SER A 98 -4.36 17.12 -4.92
N ARG A 99 -4.99 17.04 -3.75
CA ARG A 99 -4.69 16.08 -2.70
C ARG A 99 -5.92 15.25 -2.39
N ILE A 100 -5.74 14.26 -1.52
CA ILE A 100 -6.77 13.31 -1.13
C ILE A 100 -6.86 13.36 0.39
N ARG A 101 -8.07 13.57 0.88
CA ARG A 101 -8.40 13.49 2.30
C ARG A 101 -9.07 12.17 2.59
N PHE A 102 -8.55 11.45 3.57
CA PHE A 102 -9.16 10.25 4.15
C PHE A 102 -9.61 10.55 5.58
N ASP A 103 -10.83 10.15 5.91
CA ASP A 103 -11.33 10.13 7.27
C ASP A 103 -11.61 8.66 7.65
N ILE A 104 -10.72 8.08 8.45
CA ILE A 104 -10.83 6.70 8.94
C ILE A 104 -11.83 6.70 10.09
N VAL A 105 -12.99 6.09 9.87
CA VAL A 105 -14.11 6.13 10.83
C VAL A 105 -14.05 4.97 11.80
N LYS A 106 -13.93 3.75 11.26
CA LYS A 106 -13.96 2.54 12.09
C LYS A 106 -13.13 1.44 11.45
N VAL A 107 -12.27 0.81 12.26
CA VAL A 107 -11.44 -0.31 11.84
C VAL A 107 -11.48 -1.36 12.92
N SER A 108 -11.79 -2.60 12.53
CA SER A 108 -11.83 -3.73 13.42
C SER A 108 -11.10 -4.88 12.74
N MET A 109 -9.86 -5.11 13.14
CA MET A 109 -8.98 -6.11 12.57
C MET A 109 -8.40 -6.99 13.68
N PHE A 110 -8.87 -8.23 13.75
CA PHE A 110 -8.43 -9.25 14.67
C PHE A 110 -7.73 -10.40 13.94
N PRO A 111 -6.89 -11.19 14.65
CA PRO A 111 -6.31 -10.87 15.94
C PRO A 111 -5.29 -9.72 15.85
N ASN A 112 -5.35 -8.77 16.80
CA ASN A 112 -4.29 -7.79 17.06
C ASN A 112 -4.29 -7.47 18.54
N THR A 113 -3.10 -7.27 19.11
CA THR A 113 -2.92 -6.80 20.48
C THR A 113 -2.58 -5.31 20.44
N TYR A 114 -3.49 -4.48 20.96
CA TYR A 114 -3.23 -3.04 21.11
C TYR A 114 -2.01 -2.82 22.02
N PRO A 115 -1.11 -1.85 21.73
CA PRO A 115 -1.19 -0.81 20.70
C PRO A 115 -0.55 -1.16 19.34
N THR A 116 0.01 -2.36 19.18
CA THR A 116 0.78 -2.73 17.97
C THR A 116 -0.09 -3.44 16.94
N CYS A 117 -0.23 -2.84 15.76
CA CYS A 117 -0.83 -3.53 14.61
C CYS A 117 0.21 -4.43 13.92
N GLN A 118 -0.13 -5.71 13.78
CA GLN A 118 0.64 -6.66 13.01
C GLN A 118 0.59 -6.33 11.52
N TYR A 119 1.46 -6.98 10.73
CA TYR A 119 1.44 -6.82 9.27
C TYR A 119 0.15 -7.38 8.65
N ASP A 120 -0.33 -8.50 9.18
CA ASP A 120 -1.61 -9.08 8.84
C ASP A 120 -2.73 -8.48 9.70
N ASN A 121 -3.98 -8.59 9.23
CA ASN A 121 -5.14 -8.00 9.89
C ASN A 121 -4.93 -6.52 10.16
N THR A 122 -4.65 -5.74 9.12
CA THR A 122 -4.43 -4.30 9.25
C THR A 122 -4.86 -3.60 7.97
N ILE A 123 -5.22 -2.32 8.11
CA ILE A 123 -5.18 -1.40 6.99
C ILE A 123 -3.87 -0.61 7.02
N GLU A 124 -3.28 -0.36 5.85
CA GLU A 124 -2.11 0.50 5.71
C GLU A 124 -2.40 1.59 4.69
N VAL A 125 -2.27 2.85 5.10
CA VAL A 125 -2.46 4.02 4.24
C VAL A 125 -1.09 4.59 3.88
N LYS A 126 -0.67 4.44 2.62
CA LYS A 126 0.54 5.04 2.07
C LYS A 126 0.21 6.41 1.48
N TYR A 127 0.28 7.44 2.32
CA TYR A 127 -0.04 8.83 2.00
C TYR A 127 1.18 9.73 1.75
N TRP A 128 2.39 9.26 2.09
CA TRP A 128 3.66 9.94 1.85
C TRP A 128 3.97 10.12 0.36
N MET A 129 4.82 11.08 0.01
CA MET A 129 5.25 11.31 -1.38
C MET A 129 5.98 10.08 -1.94
N ASP A 130 6.91 9.52 -1.16
CA ASP A 130 7.55 8.24 -1.44
C ASP A 130 6.59 7.10 -1.07
N LYS A 131 6.27 6.23 -2.04
CA LYS A 131 5.37 5.10 -1.82
C LYS A 131 6.11 3.83 -1.42
N SER A 132 7.44 3.83 -1.40
CA SER A 132 8.26 2.71 -0.91
C SER A 132 8.29 2.59 0.60
N VAL A 133 8.19 3.72 1.31
CA VAL A 133 8.14 3.74 2.77
C VAL A 133 6.82 3.19 3.31
N THR A 134 6.88 2.53 4.46
CA THR A 134 5.70 2.00 5.15
C THR A 134 4.70 3.11 5.47
N GLY A 135 3.42 2.86 5.21
CA GLY A 135 2.32 3.78 5.51
C GLY A 135 1.88 3.75 6.98
N ALA A 136 0.90 4.59 7.33
CA ALA A 136 0.26 4.50 8.65
C ALA A 136 -0.63 3.26 8.71
N ARG A 137 -0.48 2.47 9.78
CA ARG A 137 -1.24 1.23 10.00
C ARG A 137 -2.29 1.42 11.07
N PHE A 138 -3.47 0.84 10.83
CA PHE A 138 -4.58 0.82 11.78
C PHE A 138 -5.16 -0.60 11.84
N CYS A 139 -5.53 -1.04 13.03
CA CYS A 139 -6.09 -2.37 13.29
C CYS A 139 -7.34 -2.28 14.16
N LEU A 140 -7.29 -1.48 15.23
CA LEU A 140 -8.42 -1.20 16.11
C LEU A 140 -8.60 0.31 16.19
N GLN A 141 -9.62 0.82 15.51
CA GLN A 141 -9.93 2.26 15.47
C GLN A 141 -11.41 2.48 15.70
N THR A 142 -11.73 3.20 16.78
CA THR A 142 -13.10 3.58 17.16
C THR A 142 -13.36 5.08 16.99
N GLU A 143 -12.31 5.90 17.01
CA GLU A 143 -12.38 7.34 16.80
C GLU A 143 -12.02 7.72 15.36
N ASN A 144 -12.55 8.85 14.88
CA ASN A 144 -12.20 9.35 13.56
C ASN A 144 -10.72 9.78 13.50
N LYS A 145 -9.98 9.31 12.50
CA LYS A 145 -8.62 9.77 12.19
C LYS A 145 -8.56 10.37 10.80
N LEU A 146 -8.05 11.59 10.72
CA LEU A 146 -7.86 12.30 9.47
C LEU A 146 -6.46 12.03 8.91
N ILE A 147 -6.38 11.72 7.61
CA ILE A 147 -5.14 11.63 6.86
C ILE A 147 -5.27 12.50 5.61
N LEU A 148 -4.30 13.38 5.40
CA LEU A 148 -4.17 14.16 4.17
C LEU A 148 -2.97 13.63 3.38
N SER A 149 -3.16 13.37 2.08
CA SER A 149 -2.07 12.94 1.22
C SER A 149 -1.04 14.04 0.98
N HIS A 150 0.22 13.65 0.85
CA HIS A 150 1.30 14.57 0.51
C HIS A 150 1.33 14.89 -0.99
N ASN A 151 0.75 14.03 -1.81
CA ASN A 151 0.63 14.18 -3.26
C ASN A 151 -0.74 13.69 -3.76
N ASN A 152 -0.92 13.61 -5.08
CA ASN A 152 -2.17 13.22 -5.72
C ASN A 152 -2.47 11.71 -5.72
N HIS A 153 -1.75 10.91 -4.92
CA HIS A 153 -1.87 9.45 -4.92
C HIS A 153 -1.82 8.87 -3.51
N ILE A 154 -2.82 8.08 -3.12
CA ILE A 154 -2.79 7.22 -1.93
C ILE A 154 -2.84 5.75 -2.39
N ILE A 155 -2.06 4.89 -1.72
CA ILE A 155 -2.25 3.44 -1.80
C ILE A 155 -2.84 2.97 -0.48
N PHE A 156 -4.02 2.38 -0.54
CA PHE A 156 -4.74 1.82 0.60
C PHE A 156 -4.63 0.30 0.56
N HIS A 157 -3.91 -0.27 1.52
CA HIS A 157 -3.86 -1.71 1.70
C HIS A 157 -4.89 -2.14 2.74
N TYR A 158 -5.68 -3.14 2.40
CA TYR A 158 -6.52 -3.89 3.31
C TYR A 158 -6.00 -5.31 3.37
N ARG A 159 -5.52 -5.76 4.53
CA ARG A 159 -5.00 -7.13 4.73
C ARG A 159 -5.81 -7.78 5.83
N SER A 160 -6.57 -8.81 5.50
CA SER A 160 -7.35 -9.55 6.49
C SER A 160 -7.34 -11.05 6.22
N LEU A 161 -7.15 -11.80 7.30
CA LEU A 161 -7.26 -13.25 7.35
C LEU A 161 -8.62 -13.70 7.91
N GLU A 162 -9.36 -12.81 8.60
CA GLU A 162 -10.64 -13.10 9.25
C GLU A 162 -11.84 -12.55 8.48
N VAL A 163 -12.96 -13.28 8.57
CA VAL A 163 -14.24 -12.94 7.90
C VAL A 163 -15.00 -11.80 8.58
N THR A 164 -14.79 -11.60 9.88
CA THR A 164 -15.44 -10.56 10.68
C THR A 164 -14.71 -9.22 10.64
N ASN A 165 -13.47 -9.21 10.15
CA ASN A 165 -12.67 -7.99 10.05
C ASN A 165 -13.28 -7.01 9.04
N PHE A 166 -13.16 -5.72 9.33
CA PHE A 166 -13.62 -4.68 8.42
C PHE A 166 -12.93 -3.33 8.64
N ALA A 167 -13.03 -2.49 7.62
CA ALA A 167 -12.63 -1.08 7.65
C ALA A 167 -13.68 -0.22 6.93
N HIS A 168 -14.01 0.91 7.56
CA HIS A 168 -14.91 1.93 7.03
C HIS A 168 -14.19 3.28 7.02
N ILE A 169 -14.06 3.88 5.83
CA ILE A 169 -13.40 5.16 5.63
C ILE A 169 -14.24 6.06 4.71
N TYR A 170 -14.09 7.38 4.85
CA TYR A 170 -14.48 8.35 3.85
C TYR A 170 -13.25 8.85 3.09
N TYR A 171 -13.44 9.21 1.82
CA TYR A 171 -12.43 9.81 0.98
C TYR A 171 -13.01 10.93 0.12
N SER A 172 -12.19 11.95 -0.17
CA SER A 172 -12.51 13.06 -1.08
C SER A 172 -11.24 13.67 -1.68
N GLU A 173 -11.38 14.27 -2.86
CA GLU A 173 -10.39 15.20 -3.43
C GLU A 173 -10.45 16.55 -2.68
N VAL A 174 -9.28 17.11 -2.39
CA VAL A 174 -9.10 18.43 -1.78
C VAL A 174 -8.16 19.27 -2.64
#